data_AF-A0AA97J317-F1
#
_entry.id   AF-A0AA97J317-F1
#
_cell.length_a   1.000
_cell.length_b   1.000
_cell.length_c   1.000
_cell.angle_alpha   90.00
_cell.angle_beta   90.00
_cell.angle_gamma   90.00
#
_symmetry.space_group_name_H-M   'P 1'
#
loop_
_entity.id
_entity.type
_entity.pdbx_description
1 polymer ?
#
loop_
_entity_poly.entity_id
_entity_poly.type
_entity_poly.pdbx_seq_one_letter_code
_entity_poly.pdbx_strand_id
1 'polypeptide(L)'
;MAGDSLDPTLERGSNIARDRAEILKERFAQLPPADRNSFYSGILILAANAGVCGLIANTLIGRALNITQARVASALPMAVLPFLSTAAVYEASISQPLMEGKLNCATCAVVRGGLIGGIMGCLYPALIAIPLNASLASRYSTAPLPSKENMLRYWMRVCKPVYKRLRFAAIMQIAVGTYLSSKHYEMYIKMLQLPEPGRNPEEIGD
;
A
#
# COMPACT_ATOMS: atom_id res chain seq x y z
N MET A 1 -35.90 -11.71 -16.65
CA MET A 1 -36.00 -12.36 -15.33
C MET A 1 -35.11 -13.58 -15.35
N ALA A 2 -33.83 -13.42 -15.04
CA ALA A 2 -32.89 -14.51 -14.88
C ALA A 2 -32.49 -14.51 -13.40
N GLY A 3 -33.06 -15.44 -12.64
CA GLY A 3 -32.68 -15.66 -11.26
C GLY A 3 -31.35 -16.42 -11.26
N ASP A 4 -30.31 -15.78 -10.73
CA ASP A 4 -29.05 -16.43 -10.40
C ASP A 4 -29.32 -17.56 -9.40
N SER A 5 -29.29 -18.79 -9.88
CA SER A 5 -29.06 -19.95 -9.02
C SER A 5 -27.61 -19.89 -8.58
N LEU A 6 -27.33 -19.15 -7.49
CA LEU A 6 -26.05 -19.19 -6.80
C LEU A 6 -25.72 -20.65 -6.45
N ASP A 7 -24.52 -21.10 -6.84
CA ASP A 7 -24.04 -22.44 -6.51
C ASP A 7 -24.00 -22.63 -4.97
N PRO A 8 -24.71 -23.62 -4.41
CA PRO A 8 -24.79 -23.83 -2.96
C PRO A 8 -23.43 -24.12 -2.30
N THR A 9 -22.42 -24.55 -3.08
CA THR A 9 -21.05 -24.71 -2.58
C THR A 9 -20.35 -23.37 -2.35
N LEU A 10 -20.64 -22.38 -3.19
CA LEU A 10 -20.09 -21.03 -3.12
C LEU A 10 -20.72 -20.25 -1.96
N GLU A 11 -22.02 -20.43 -1.70
CA GLU A 11 -22.69 -19.88 -0.52
C GLU A 11 -22.16 -20.48 0.78
N ARG A 12 -21.94 -21.80 0.84
CA ARG A 12 -21.38 -22.46 2.04
C ARG A 12 -19.96 -21.98 2.32
N GLY A 13 -19.11 -21.87 1.29
CA GLY A 13 -17.74 -21.34 1.43
C GLY A 13 -17.70 -19.88 1.88
N SER A 14 -18.59 -19.05 1.34
CA SER A 14 -18.76 -17.65 1.74
C SER A 14 -19.15 -17.51 3.21
N ASN A 15 -20.11 -18.32 3.67
CA ASN A 15 -20.57 -18.32 5.06
C ASN A 15 -19.47 -18.74 6.04
N ILE A 16 -18.67 -19.77 5.72
CA ILE A 16 -17.54 -20.19 6.55
C ILE A 16 -16.44 -19.11 6.60
N ALA A 17 -16.16 -18.45 5.48
CA ALA A 17 -15.18 -17.36 5.45
C ALA A 17 -15.64 -16.15 6.27
N ARG A 18 -16.95 -15.83 6.22
CA ARG A 18 -17.56 -14.77 7.02
C ARG A 18 -17.46 -15.06 8.51
N ASP A 19 -17.80 -16.27 8.93
CA ASP A 19 -17.73 -16.73 10.32
C ASP A 19 -16.29 -16.65 10.87
N ARG A 20 -15.30 -17.14 10.10
CA ARG A 20 -13.88 -17.00 10.46
C ARG A 20 -13.44 -15.55 10.61
N ALA A 21 -13.86 -14.68 9.69
CA ALA A 21 -13.51 -13.26 9.74
C ALA A 21 -14.11 -12.56 10.95
N GLU A 22 -15.31 -12.97 11.38
CA GLU A 22 -15.98 -12.46 12.57
C GLU A 22 -15.24 -12.87 13.85
N ILE A 23 -14.92 -14.16 13.99
CA ILE A 23 -14.11 -14.68 15.11
C ILE A 23 -12.76 -13.95 15.19
N LEU A 24 -12.09 -13.75 14.06
CA LEU A 24 -10.77 -13.12 14.05
C LEU A 24 -10.82 -11.62 14.37
N LYS A 25 -11.91 -10.92 13.99
CA LYS A 25 -12.17 -9.54 14.41
C LYS A 25 -12.37 -9.43 15.91
N GLU A 26 -13.09 -10.37 16.52
CA GLU A 26 -13.24 -10.42 17.98
C GLU A 26 -11.90 -10.66 18.68
N ARG A 27 -11.07 -11.57 18.14
CA ARG A 27 -9.70 -11.80 18.66
C ARG A 27 -8.83 -10.55 18.53
N PHE A 28 -8.94 -9.83 17.42
CA PHE A 28 -8.25 -8.56 17.24
C PHE A 28 -8.69 -7.52 18.27
N ALA A 29 -9.97 -7.49 18.65
CA ALA A 29 -10.47 -6.60 19.69
C ALA A 29 -9.93 -6.94 21.09
N GLN A 30 -9.63 -8.21 21.36
CA GLN A 30 -9.00 -8.69 22.59
C GLN A 30 -7.51 -8.37 22.68
N LEU A 31 -6.84 -8.04 21.56
CA LEU A 31 -5.43 -7.68 21.60
C LEU A 31 -5.17 -6.41 22.44
N PRO A 32 -3.99 -6.32 23.07
CA PRO A 32 -3.55 -5.11 23.74
C PRO A 32 -3.70 -3.88 22.83
N PRO A 33 -4.11 -2.72 23.36
CA PRO A 33 -4.29 -1.50 22.56
C PRO A 33 -2.99 -1.07 21.85
N ALA A 34 -1.82 -1.39 22.42
CA ALA A 34 -0.52 -1.13 21.81
C ALA A 34 -0.31 -1.92 20.50
N ASP A 35 -0.71 -3.19 20.46
CA ASP A 35 -0.58 -4.05 19.27
C ASP A 35 -1.55 -3.58 18.18
N ARG A 36 -2.80 -3.25 18.56
CA ARG A 36 -3.79 -2.66 17.63
C ARG A 36 -3.32 -1.33 17.05
N ASN A 37 -2.81 -0.43 17.89
CA ASN A 37 -2.30 0.85 17.42
C ASN A 37 -1.09 0.68 16.49
N SER A 38 -0.22 -0.28 16.77
CA SER A 38 0.93 -0.60 15.91
C SER A 38 0.50 -1.10 14.53
N PHE A 39 -0.58 -1.89 14.45
CA PHE A 39 -1.15 -2.36 13.18
C PHE A 39 -1.61 -1.18 12.30
N TYR A 40 -2.43 -0.27 12.83
CA TYR A 40 -2.90 0.88 12.07
C TYR A 40 -1.79 1.90 11.78
N SER A 41 -0.97 2.21 12.79
CA SER A 41 0.13 3.17 12.64
C SER A 41 1.14 2.71 11.59
N GLY A 42 1.41 1.40 11.50
CA GLY A 42 2.31 0.85 10.51
C GLY A 42 1.82 1.06 9.07
N ILE A 43 0.53 0.84 8.80
CA ILE A 43 -0.08 1.13 7.49
C ILE A 43 0.05 2.62 7.16
N LEU A 44 -0.25 3.48 8.13
CA LEU A 44 -0.17 4.93 7.97
C LEU A 44 1.27 5.39 7.69
N ILE A 45 2.27 4.81 8.36
CA ILE A 45 3.70 5.12 8.12
C ILE A 45 4.11 4.72 6.69
N LEU A 46 3.72 3.52 6.25
CA LEU A 46 4.02 3.07 4.88
C LEU A 46 3.38 3.99 3.84
N ALA A 47 2.09 4.33 4.02
CA ALA A 47 1.36 5.23 3.14
C ALA A 47 1.92 6.66 3.17
N ALA A 48 2.29 7.19 4.35
CA ALA A 48 2.90 8.51 4.49
C ALA A 48 4.22 8.60 3.72
N ASN A 49 5.05 7.56 3.82
CA ASN A 49 6.29 7.50 3.07
C ASN A 49 6.06 7.45 1.55
N ALA A 50 4.98 6.79 1.10
CA ALA A 50 4.58 6.80 -0.31
C ALA A 50 4.23 8.22 -0.80
N GLY A 51 3.47 8.97 0.00
CA GLY A 51 3.17 10.38 -0.27
C GLY A 51 4.44 11.23 -0.35
N VAL A 52 5.38 11.05 0.57
CA VAL A 52 6.70 11.72 0.55
C VAL A 52 7.49 11.35 -0.70
N CYS A 53 7.51 10.08 -1.11
CA CYS A 53 8.14 9.64 -2.35
C CYS A 53 7.52 10.34 -3.57
N GLY A 54 6.19 10.48 -3.61
CA GLY A 54 5.46 11.23 -4.64
C GLY A 54 5.86 12.70 -4.69
N LEU A 55 5.98 13.37 -3.54
CA LEU A 55 6.44 14.76 -3.45
C LEU A 55 7.89 14.94 -3.93
N ILE A 56 8.78 14.02 -3.54
CA ILE A 56 10.18 14.03 -3.98
C ILE A 56 10.24 13.83 -5.50
N ALA A 57 9.52 12.84 -6.03
CA ALA A 57 9.46 12.60 -7.47
C ALA A 57 8.93 13.82 -8.24
N ASN A 58 7.84 14.42 -7.77
CA ASN A 58 7.25 15.62 -8.35
C ASN A 58 8.26 16.78 -8.38
N THR A 59 8.95 17.01 -7.27
CA THR A 59 9.93 18.09 -7.16
C THR A 59 11.13 17.87 -8.09
N LEU A 60 11.63 16.64 -8.19
CA LEU A 60 12.79 16.33 -9.04
C LEU A 60 12.46 16.43 -10.52
N ILE A 61 11.30 15.92 -10.96
CA ILE A 61 10.87 16.03 -12.36
C ILE A 61 10.52 17.49 -12.69
N GLY A 62 9.81 18.19 -11.80
CA GLY A 62 9.48 19.60 -12.00
C GLY A 62 10.73 20.48 -12.14
N ARG A 63 11.79 20.19 -11.37
CA ARG A 63 13.11 20.85 -11.55
C ARG A 63 13.75 20.52 -12.89
N ALA A 64 13.66 19.27 -13.35
CA ALA A 64 14.20 18.88 -14.66
C ALA A 64 13.47 19.55 -15.84
N LEU A 65 12.21 19.93 -15.65
CA LEU A 65 11.37 20.62 -16.65
C LEU A 65 11.22 22.13 -16.42
N ASN A 66 12.03 22.71 -15.52
CA ASN A 66 12.00 24.14 -15.16
C ASN A 66 10.62 24.68 -14.76
N ILE A 67 9.80 23.85 -14.12
CA ILE A 67 8.46 24.23 -13.66
C ILE A 67 8.60 25.02 -12.35
N THR A 68 8.17 26.29 -12.35
CA THR A 68 8.10 27.14 -11.14
C THR A 68 6.65 27.37 -10.71
N GLN A 69 5.74 27.35 -11.69
CA GLN A 69 4.31 27.52 -11.56
C GLN A 69 3.66 26.24 -11.02
N ALA A 70 2.62 26.38 -10.20
CA ALA A 70 1.83 25.25 -9.68
C ALA A 70 2.60 24.16 -8.88
N ARG A 71 3.80 24.46 -8.34
CA ARG A 71 4.53 23.51 -7.46
C ARG A 71 3.74 23.08 -6.24
N VAL A 72 3.05 24.02 -5.60
CA VAL A 72 2.20 23.75 -4.43
C VAL A 72 0.92 23.02 -4.85
N ALA A 73 0.29 23.46 -5.95
CA ALA A 73 -0.94 22.84 -6.44
C ALA A 73 -0.73 21.38 -6.90
N SER A 74 0.42 21.07 -7.49
CA SER A 74 0.79 19.70 -7.88
C SER A 74 1.29 18.85 -6.70
N ALA A 75 1.70 19.46 -5.58
CA ALA A 75 2.14 18.73 -4.40
C ALA A 75 0.99 17.96 -3.73
N LEU A 76 -0.20 18.55 -3.66
CA LEU A 76 -1.36 17.92 -3.02
C LEU A 76 -1.74 16.56 -3.65
N PRO A 77 -2.04 16.46 -4.97
CA PRO A 77 -2.36 15.16 -5.57
C PRO A 77 -1.19 14.18 -5.50
N MET A 78 0.05 14.68 -5.54
CA MET A 78 1.25 13.85 -5.44
C MET A 78 1.55 13.33 -4.03
N ALA A 79 0.98 13.95 -2.99
CA ALA A 79 1.03 13.41 -1.64
C ALA A 79 -0.17 12.48 -1.38
N VAL A 80 -1.39 12.95 -1.71
CA VAL A 80 -2.64 12.28 -1.34
C VAL A 80 -2.87 11.01 -2.15
N LEU A 81 -2.65 11.03 -3.48
CA LEU A 81 -2.91 9.85 -4.30
C LEU A 81 -1.99 8.67 -3.95
N PRO A 82 -0.66 8.85 -3.83
CA PRO A 82 0.21 7.75 -3.41
C PRO A 82 -0.07 7.27 -1.98
N PHE A 83 -0.42 8.18 -1.07
CA PHE A 83 -0.82 7.83 0.29
C PHE A 83 -2.05 6.91 0.30
N LEU A 84 -3.16 7.38 -0.29
CA LEU A 84 -4.42 6.63 -0.26
C LEU A 84 -4.33 5.32 -1.03
N SER A 85 -3.69 5.33 -2.20
CA SER A 85 -3.52 4.12 -3.00
C SER A 85 -2.65 3.07 -2.30
N THR A 86 -1.57 3.47 -1.61
CA THR A 86 -0.74 2.54 -0.85
C THR A 86 -1.51 1.97 0.34
N ALA A 87 -2.22 2.80 1.09
CA ALA A 87 -3.05 2.36 2.21
C ALA A 87 -4.12 1.36 1.76
N ALA A 88 -4.89 1.71 0.71
CA ALA A 88 -5.95 0.88 0.17
C ALA A 88 -5.44 -0.47 -0.38
N VAL A 89 -4.35 -0.46 -1.14
CA VAL A 89 -3.77 -1.69 -1.70
C VAL A 89 -3.19 -2.57 -0.59
N TYR A 90 -2.53 -1.97 0.40
CA TYR A 90 -2.01 -2.72 1.55
C TYR A 90 -3.15 -3.35 2.36
N GLU A 91 -4.22 -2.60 2.61
CA GLU A 91 -5.40 -3.09 3.31
C GLU A 91 -6.05 -4.26 2.57
N ALA A 92 -6.32 -4.11 1.27
CA ALA A 92 -6.98 -5.13 0.46
C ALA A 92 -6.12 -6.38 0.22
N SER A 93 -4.79 -6.25 0.19
CA SER A 93 -3.90 -7.36 -0.20
C SER A 93 -3.25 -8.08 0.97
N ILE A 94 -3.21 -7.45 2.15
CA ILE A 94 -2.54 -7.96 3.35
C ILE A 94 -3.48 -7.94 4.53
N SER A 95 -3.97 -6.77 4.96
CA SER A 95 -4.76 -6.65 6.18
C SER A 95 -6.07 -7.45 6.11
N GLN A 96 -6.88 -7.27 5.07
CA GLN A 96 -8.14 -8.00 4.91
C GLN A 96 -7.92 -9.51 4.74
N PRO A 97 -7.01 -10.00 3.86
CA PRO A 97 -6.74 -11.44 3.74
C PRO A 97 -6.18 -12.09 5.02
N LEU A 98 -5.45 -11.35 5.85
CA LEU A 98 -5.04 -11.80 7.19
C LEU A 98 -6.25 -11.90 8.12
N MET A 99 -7.09 -10.86 8.15
CA MET A 99 -8.29 -10.82 8.99
C MET A 99 -9.35 -11.86 8.59
N GLU A 100 -9.36 -12.30 7.34
CA GLU A 100 -10.24 -13.36 6.82
C GLU A 100 -9.63 -14.76 6.94
N GLY A 101 -8.37 -14.88 7.42
CA GLY A 101 -7.66 -16.16 7.47
C GLY A 101 -7.41 -16.81 6.10
N LYS A 102 -7.39 -15.99 5.03
CA LYS A 102 -7.05 -16.42 3.65
C LYS A 102 -5.54 -16.35 3.40
N LEU A 103 -4.80 -15.57 4.18
CA LEU A 103 -3.35 -15.37 4.04
C LEU A 103 -2.59 -15.99 5.23
N ASN A 104 -2.40 -17.31 5.19
CA ASN A 104 -1.82 -18.07 6.32
C ASN A 104 -0.32 -18.38 6.14
N CYS A 105 0.32 -17.89 5.08
CA CYS A 105 1.73 -18.14 4.79
C CYS A 105 2.58 -16.90 5.09
N ALA A 106 3.58 -17.06 5.97
CA ALA A 106 4.53 -16.01 6.35
C ALA A 106 5.25 -15.43 5.13
N THR A 107 5.82 -16.28 4.28
CA THR A 107 6.54 -15.86 3.07
C THR A 107 5.64 -15.11 2.10
N CYS A 108 4.38 -15.55 1.93
CA CYS A 108 3.42 -14.85 1.08
C CYS A 108 3.11 -13.44 1.60
N ALA A 109 2.91 -13.28 2.92
CA ALA A 109 2.67 -11.98 3.53
C ALA A 109 3.89 -11.05 3.34
N VAL A 110 5.08 -11.56 3.64
CA VAL A 110 6.35 -10.82 3.57
C VAL A 110 6.67 -10.36 2.14
N VAL A 111 6.56 -11.26 1.16
CA VAL A 111 6.80 -10.94 -0.25
C VAL A 111 5.78 -9.94 -0.77
N ARG A 112 4.48 -10.11 -0.43
CA ARG A 112 3.44 -9.13 -0.79
C ARG A 112 3.72 -7.77 -0.18
N GLY A 113 4.11 -7.70 1.10
CA GLY A 113 4.43 -6.44 1.77
C GLY A 113 5.59 -5.71 1.13
N GLY A 114 6.68 -6.43 0.83
CA GLY A 114 7.83 -5.86 0.12
C GLY A 114 7.47 -5.35 -1.29
N LEU A 115 6.68 -6.11 -2.04
CA LEU A 115 6.20 -5.72 -3.38
C LEU A 115 5.30 -4.48 -3.32
N ILE A 116 4.35 -4.43 -2.40
CA ILE A 116 3.47 -3.26 -2.21
C ILE A 116 4.29 -2.03 -1.82
N GLY A 117 5.22 -2.18 -0.87
CA GLY A 117 6.14 -1.10 -0.50
C GLY A 117 6.93 -0.58 -1.71
N GLY A 118 7.62 -1.45 -2.45
CA GLY A 118 8.41 -1.03 -3.61
C GLY A 118 7.57 -0.43 -4.74
N ILE A 119 6.48 -1.10 -5.13
CA ILE A 119 5.64 -0.72 -6.26
C ILE A 119 4.75 0.47 -5.89
N MET A 120 3.86 0.32 -4.91
CA MET A 120 2.92 1.38 -4.54
C MET A 120 3.60 2.52 -3.78
N GLY A 121 4.57 2.19 -2.93
CA GLY A 121 5.27 3.17 -2.11
C GLY A 121 6.34 4.00 -2.84
N CYS A 122 6.86 3.54 -3.97
CA CYS A 122 7.93 4.27 -4.67
C CYS A 122 7.75 4.36 -6.19
N LEU A 123 7.56 3.22 -6.87
CA LEU A 123 7.52 3.18 -8.33
C LEU A 123 6.27 3.88 -8.89
N TYR A 124 5.09 3.59 -8.33
CA TYR A 124 3.82 4.20 -8.69
C TYR A 124 3.86 5.74 -8.55
N PRO A 125 4.26 6.33 -7.41
CA PRO A 125 4.39 7.79 -7.29
C PRO A 125 5.38 8.39 -8.30
N ALA A 126 6.48 7.70 -8.62
CA ALA A 126 7.42 8.17 -9.63
C ALA A 126 6.83 8.18 -11.04
N LEU A 127 6.02 7.17 -11.38
CA LEU A 127 5.37 7.04 -12.68
C LEU A 127 4.29 8.09 -12.89
N ILE A 128 3.43 8.35 -11.90
CA ILE A 128 2.37 9.37 -12.04
C ILE A 128 2.91 10.80 -12.08
N ALA A 129 4.10 11.05 -11.51
CA ALA A 129 4.74 12.35 -11.56
C ALA A 129 5.15 12.74 -12.99
N ILE A 130 5.44 11.78 -13.87
CA ILE A 130 5.83 12.01 -15.26
C ILE A 130 4.73 12.73 -16.06
N PRO A 131 3.53 12.15 -16.26
CA PRO A 131 2.47 12.79 -17.03
C PRO A 131 1.97 14.07 -16.36
N LEU A 132 1.95 14.14 -15.04
CA LEU A 132 1.54 15.35 -14.32
C LEU A 132 2.48 16.53 -14.65
N ASN A 133 3.79 16.33 -14.52
CA ASN A 133 4.77 17.37 -14.83
C ASN A 133 4.86 17.65 -16.34
N ALA A 134 4.67 16.64 -17.20
CA ALA A 134 4.57 16.85 -18.65
C ALA A 134 3.41 17.80 -19.01
N SER A 135 2.24 17.57 -18.42
CA SER A 135 1.04 18.39 -18.62
C SER A 135 1.28 19.83 -18.18
N LEU A 136 1.91 20.02 -17.01
CA LEU A 136 2.27 21.36 -16.51
C LEU A 136 3.29 22.05 -17.42
N ALA A 137 4.32 21.33 -17.88
CA ALA A 137 5.29 21.88 -18.81
C ALA A 137 4.65 22.30 -20.14
N SER A 138 3.68 21.52 -20.64
CA SER A 138 2.90 21.89 -21.83
C SER A 138 2.05 23.14 -21.59
N ARG A 139 1.37 23.24 -20.44
CA ARG A 139 0.46 24.35 -20.13
C ARG A 139 1.19 25.68 -19.93
N TYR A 140 2.33 25.63 -19.25
CA TYR A 140 3.11 26.83 -18.91
C TYR A 140 4.27 27.08 -19.88
N SER A 141 4.41 26.27 -20.93
CA SER A 141 5.49 26.37 -21.93
C SER A 141 6.89 26.46 -21.29
N THR A 142 7.13 25.72 -20.20
CA THR A 142 8.38 25.83 -19.42
C THR A 142 9.54 25.02 -20.02
N ALA A 143 9.23 24.02 -20.83
CA ALA A 143 10.23 23.19 -21.50
C ALA A 143 9.70 22.69 -22.86
N PRO A 144 10.56 22.60 -23.90
CA PRO A 144 10.18 22.00 -25.17
C PRO A 144 9.92 20.50 -24.97
N LEU A 145 8.69 20.08 -25.27
CA LEU A 145 8.29 18.68 -25.22
C LEU A 145 8.81 17.93 -26.46
N PRO A 146 9.14 16.64 -26.32
CA PRO A 146 9.74 15.88 -27.41
C PRO A 146 8.73 15.62 -28.55
N SER A 147 9.24 15.54 -29.78
CA SER A 147 8.49 14.96 -30.90
C SER A 147 8.25 13.47 -30.66
N LYS A 148 7.22 12.90 -31.33
CA LYS A 148 6.82 11.48 -31.16
C LYS A 148 8.00 10.52 -31.36
N GLU A 149 8.91 10.84 -32.27
CA GLU A 149 10.08 10.00 -32.61
C GLU A 149 11.12 9.89 -31.49
N ASN A 150 11.22 10.89 -30.60
CA ASN A 150 12.24 10.95 -29.55
C ASN A 150 11.68 10.92 -28.13
N MET A 151 10.38 10.66 -27.98
CA MET A 151 9.67 10.77 -26.70
C MET A 151 10.24 9.85 -25.61
N LEU A 152 10.46 8.57 -25.91
CA LEU A 152 11.01 7.61 -24.94
C LEU A 152 12.41 8.01 -24.47
N ARG A 153 13.27 8.39 -25.41
CA ARG A 153 14.66 8.78 -25.11
C ARG A 153 14.73 10.03 -24.26
N TYR A 154 13.85 11.00 -24.52
CA TYR A 154 13.71 12.21 -23.72
C TYR A 154 13.31 11.88 -22.27
N TRP A 155 12.23 11.11 -22.08
CA TRP A 155 11.77 10.75 -20.74
C TRP A 155 12.77 9.90 -19.98
N MET A 156 13.47 8.97 -20.63
CA MET A 156 14.57 8.25 -20.00
C MET A 156 15.67 9.20 -19.50
N ARG A 157 16.03 10.23 -20.27
CA ARG A 157 17.03 11.22 -19.85
C ARG A 157 16.55 12.06 -18.66
N VAL A 158 15.29 12.50 -18.68
CA VAL A 158 14.67 13.28 -17.59
C VAL A 158 14.54 12.45 -16.31
N CYS A 159 14.11 11.19 -16.43
CA CYS A 159 13.86 10.33 -15.27
C CYS A 159 15.13 9.67 -14.70
N LYS A 160 16.20 9.47 -15.49
CA LYS A 160 17.45 8.85 -15.02
C LYS A 160 18.00 9.46 -13.71
N PRO A 161 18.15 10.78 -13.55
CA PRO A 161 18.60 11.37 -12.29
C PRO A 161 17.59 11.20 -11.15
N VAL A 162 16.29 11.15 -11.47
CA VAL A 162 15.20 10.95 -10.49
C VAL A 162 15.26 9.55 -9.92
N TYR A 163 15.30 8.52 -10.78
CA TYR A 163 15.43 7.12 -10.37
C TYR A 163 16.71 6.87 -9.57
N LYS A 164 17.84 7.51 -9.95
CA LYS A 164 19.10 7.39 -9.19
C LYS A 164 18.96 7.90 -7.76
N ARG A 165 18.15 8.94 -7.51
CA ARG A 165 17.88 9.45 -6.16
C ARG A 165 16.83 8.62 -5.43
N LEU A 166 15.78 8.19 -6.11
CA LEU A 166 14.70 7.38 -5.53
C LEU A 166 15.10 5.92 -5.24
N ARG A 167 16.21 5.41 -5.79
CA ARG A 167 16.66 4.02 -5.53
C ARG A 167 16.77 3.68 -4.04
N PHE A 168 17.24 4.64 -3.24
CA PHE A 168 17.38 4.44 -1.80
C PHE A 168 16.02 4.43 -1.11
N ALA A 169 15.11 5.33 -1.53
CA ALA A 169 13.74 5.33 -1.07
C ALA A 169 13.02 4.02 -1.44
N ALA A 170 13.25 3.48 -2.63
CA ALA A 170 12.67 2.21 -3.07
C ALA A 170 13.13 1.04 -2.18
N ILE A 171 14.43 0.95 -1.89
CA ILE A 171 14.97 -0.09 -0.98
C ILE A 171 14.36 0.06 0.42
N MET A 172 14.27 1.29 0.93
CA MET A 172 13.62 1.55 2.22
C MET A 172 12.14 1.18 2.22
N GLN A 173 11.39 1.48 1.15
CA GLN A 173 9.99 1.10 1.05
C GLN A 173 9.79 -0.42 1.02
N ILE A 174 10.64 -1.14 0.29
CA ILE A 174 10.63 -2.60 0.28
C ILE A 174 10.90 -3.13 1.70
N ALA A 175 11.92 -2.60 2.38
CA ALA A 175 12.27 -3.02 3.74
C ALA A 175 11.14 -2.75 4.74
N VAL A 176 10.55 -1.55 4.70
CA VAL A 176 9.42 -1.17 5.58
C VAL A 176 8.19 -2.04 5.27
N GLY A 177 7.85 -2.26 4.01
CA GLY A 177 6.72 -3.12 3.63
C GLY A 177 6.92 -4.58 4.05
N THR A 178 8.15 -5.09 3.90
CA THR A 178 8.56 -6.43 4.35
C THR A 178 8.46 -6.56 5.87
N TYR A 179 9.02 -5.59 6.60
CA TYR A 179 8.98 -5.56 8.06
C TYR A 179 7.55 -5.47 8.59
N LEU A 180 6.75 -4.56 8.03
CA LEU A 180 5.38 -4.32 8.45
C LEU A 180 4.50 -5.56 8.23
N SER A 181 4.61 -6.18 7.06
CA SER A 181 3.85 -7.40 6.75
C SER A 181 4.27 -8.59 7.62
N SER A 182 5.56 -8.72 7.95
CA SER A 182 6.03 -9.70 8.95
C SER A 182 5.37 -9.46 10.30
N LYS A 183 5.33 -8.21 10.78
CA LYS A 183 4.68 -7.87 12.05
C LYS A 183 3.18 -8.10 12.04
N HIS A 184 2.52 -7.81 10.93
CA HIS A 184 1.09 -8.10 10.76
C HIS A 184 0.82 -9.60 10.78
N TYR A 185 1.71 -10.41 10.21
CA TYR A 185 1.61 -11.87 10.27
C TYR A 185 1.88 -12.41 11.69
N GLU A 186 2.87 -11.88 12.41
CA GLU A 186 3.10 -12.24 13.83
C GLU A 186 1.86 -11.94 14.69
N MET A 187 1.23 -10.77 14.51
CA MET A 187 -0.03 -10.42 15.17
C MET A 187 -1.15 -11.39 14.80
N TYR A 188 -1.24 -11.80 13.54
CA TYR A 188 -2.19 -12.82 13.09
C TYR A 188 -1.99 -14.16 13.81
N ILE A 189 -0.75 -14.63 13.94
CA ILE A 189 -0.46 -15.87 14.68
C ILE A 189 -0.83 -15.72 16.17
N LYS A 190 -0.56 -14.58 16.80
CA LYS A 190 -1.02 -14.32 18.18
C LYS A 190 -2.54 -14.40 18.31
N MET A 191 -3.29 -13.86 17.34
CA MET A 191 -4.76 -13.93 17.35
C MET A 191 -5.28 -15.37 17.30
N LEU A 192 -4.60 -16.25 16.56
CA LEU A 192 -4.95 -17.67 16.50
C LEU A 192 -4.68 -18.42 17.81
N GLN A 193 -3.75 -17.93 18.63
CA GLN A 193 -3.39 -18.56 19.92
C GLN A 193 -4.27 -18.11 21.08
N LEU A 194 -5.09 -17.07 20.91
CA LEU A 194 -5.98 -16.60 21.97
C LEU A 194 -7.08 -17.64 22.27
N PRO A 195 -7.54 -17.78 23.52
CA PRO A 195 -8.67 -18.64 23.89
C PRO A 195 -10.03 -18.06 23.46
N GLU A 196 -10.99 -18.90 23.07
CA GLU A 196 -12.30 -18.49 22.51
C GLU A 196 -12.96 -17.32 23.25
N PRO A 197 -13.56 -16.34 22.53
CA PRO A 197 -14.23 -15.21 23.15
C PRO A 197 -15.32 -15.72 24.08
N GLY A 198 -15.19 -15.46 25.38
CA GLY A 198 -16.17 -15.87 26.40
C GLY A 198 -15.91 -17.20 27.11
N ARG A 199 -14.83 -17.94 26.80
CA ARG A 199 -14.41 -19.08 27.64
C ARG A 199 -13.43 -18.61 28.71
N ASN A 200 -13.91 -18.52 29.96
CA ASN A 200 -13.06 -18.20 31.10
C ASN A 200 -11.98 -19.28 31.26
N PRO A 201 -10.71 -18.92 31.50
CA PRO A 201 -9.64 -19.90 31.76
C PRO A 201 -9.83 -20.71 33.05
N GLU A 202 -10.82 -20.36 33.89
CA GLU A 202 -11.15 -21.05 35.14
C GLU A 202 -11.99 -22.33 34.95
N GLU A 203 -12.59 -22.58 33.79
CA GLU A 203 -13.41 -23.79 33.55
C GLU A 203 -12.61 -25.05 33.15
N ILE A 204 -11.27 -24.97 33.11
CA ILE A 204 -10.39 -26.12 32.76
C ILE A 204 -9.83 -26.77 34.04
N GLY A 205 -10.24 -26.30 35.22
CA GLY A 205 -9.72 -26.70 36.52
C GLY A 205 -10.63 -27.57 37.39
N ASP A 206 -11.81 -27.99 36.92
CA ASP A 206 -12.74 -28.86 37.64
C ASP A 206 -12.92 -30.23 36.95
#